data_AF-A0A5M8P341-F1
#
_entry.id   AF-A0A5M8P341-F1
#
_cell.length_a   1.000
_cell.length_b   1.000
_cell.length_c   1.000
_cell.angle_alpha   90.00
_cell.angle_beta   90.00
_cell.angle_gamma   90.00
#
_symmetry.space_group_name_H-M   'P 1'
#
loop_
_entity.id
_entity.type
_entity.pdbx_description
1 polymer ?
#
loop_
_entity_poly.entity_id
_entity_poly.type
_entity_poly.pdbx_seq_one_letter_code
_entity_poly.pdbx_strand_id
1 'polypeptide(L)'
;MQEENFEEKKDVQSMSVEDLFLNIQESYSEAQQRSLDENKLFQKTEFFRMDKFGVYRLRILPVAPNPDGTADRKSYEFPVRQMLLELEKPSTGSKATFMYVTVPRATDAGYSVDVIDTYRRVAVDAAKEMEDEKLAEKIAGGSFGGGLKFNYGHAMYVFDLDERAKGVQLLTLSHSQFKDLDERKFKLWQKKLAKNPHAACPISSVYNAYPVEIEKRKNGAKTEYITSIDNESDNDALSVEELNLLMAAPRIPEIIYRYSRYQFEATLEFLKQCDIKYGLQAFETKEVQEAVEQLRSELPKEDSSSFSFDKRTKESKENANNNGISLDDLFNRFDELKGQGLGDKTEEGQELRALIRTFIEQEKLSVRVTRSTTNQDLLDMIEEAFAGAPDSSAPDEPEERKDENPEETPTQRRRR
;
A
#
# COMPACT_ATOMS: atom_id res chain seq x y z
N MET A 1 -46.47 28.56 10.40
CA MET A 1 -46.98 27.60 11.39
C MET A 1 -46.32 26.28 11.07
N GLN A 2 -45.50 25.80 12.01
CA GLN A 2 -44.82 24.51 11.99
C GLN A 2 -45.89 23.43 12.21
N GLU A 3 -45.98 22.44 11.32
CA GLU A 3 -46.59 21.16 11.66
C GLU A 3 -45.46 20.25 12.13
N GLU A 4 -45.51 19.91 13.41
CA GLU A 4 -44.51 19.14 14.13
C GLU A 4 -44.56 17.68 13.70
N ASN A 5 -43.42 17.16 13.22
CA ASN A 5 -43.15 15.72 13.15
C ASN A 5 -42.99 15.19 14.59
N PHE A 6 -44.12 14.80 15.20
CA PHE A 6 -44.15 13.97 16.40
C PHE A 6 -44.42 12.52 15.97
N GLU A 7 -43.41 11.84 15.45
CA GLU A 7 -43.42 10.37 15.38
C GLU A 7 -42.82 9.81 16.67
N GLU A 8 -43.74 9.31 17.49
CA GLU A 8 -43.66 8.36 18.60
C GLU A 8 -42.27 7.78 18.95
N LYS A 9 -41.64 8.34 19.98
CA LYS A 9 -40.83 7.51 20.90
C LYS A 9 -41.80 6.64 21.71
N LYS A 10 -42.12 5.44 21.22
CA LYS A 10 -42.80 4.43 22.04
C LYS A 10 -41.91 4.07 23.23
N ASP A 11 -42.46 4.19 24.43
CA ASP A 11 -41.82 3.82 25.68
C ASP A 11 -41.43 2.33 25.64
N VAL A 12 -40.13 2.05 25.66
CA VAL A 12 -39.54 0.70 25.68
C VAL A 12 -40.08 -0.14 26.85
N GLN A 13 -40.60 0.51 27.90
CA GLN A 13 -41.24 -0.12 29.07
C GLN A 13 -42.65 -0.67 28.83
N SER A 14 -43.27 -0.41 27.68
CA SER A 14 -44.65 -0.82 27.35
C SER A 14 -44.76 -1.89 26.27
N MET A 15 -43.63 -2.34 25.70
CA MET A 15 -43.62 -3.34 24.64
C MET A 15 -43.64 -4.74 25.24
N SER A 16 -44.43 -5.65 24.66
CA SER A 16 -44.38 -7.06 25.06
C SER A 16 -43.02 -7.66 24.72
N VAL A 17 -42.65 -8.75 25.39
CA VAL A 17 -41.39 -9.45 25.10
C VAL A 17 -41.36 -9.91 23.65
N GLU A 18 -42.51 -10.38 23.15
CA GLU A 18 -42.71 -10.78 21.77
C GLU A 18 -42.48 -9.62 20.78
N ASP A 19 -42.99 -8.42 21.07
CA ASP A 19 -42.78 -7.25 20.23
C ASP A 19 -41.30 -6.81 20.19
N LEU A 20 -40.58 -6.96 21.31
CA LEU A 20 -39.14 -6.68 21.34
C LEU A 20 -38.36 -7.61 20.40
N PHE A 21 -38.72 -8.90 20.33
CA PHE A 21 -38.07 -9.86 19.43
C PHE A 21 -38.48 -9.65 17.96
N LEU A 22 -39.75 -9.31 17.70
CA LEU A 22 -40.23 -9.02 16.34
C LEU A 22 -39.56 -7.77 15.76
N ASN A 23 -39.28 -6.75 16.58
CA ASN A 23 -38.62 -5.52 16.12
C ASN A 23 -37.11 -5.66 15.87
N ILE A 24 -36.47 -6.72 16.39
CA ILE A 24 -35.06 -7.02 16.15
C ILE A 24 -34.90 -8.05 15.03
N GLN A 25 -36.02 -8.53 14.47
CA GLN A 25 -36.01 -9.53 13.42
C GLN A 25 -35.44 -8.93 12.12
N GLU A 26 -34.26 -9.41 11.74
CA GLU A 26 -33.57 -9.02 10.51
C GLU A 26 -34.49 -9.22 9.30
N SER A 27 -34.71 -8.16 8.53
CA SER A 27 -35.43 -8.23 7.26
C SER A 27 -34.54 -8.82 6.17
N TYR A 28 -35.15 -9.35 5.10
CA TYR A 28 -34.40 -9.87 3.95
C TYR A 28 -33.48 -8.81 3.31
N SER A 29 -33.91 -7.55 3.29
CA SER A 29 -33.11 -6.44 2.77
C SER A 29 -31.91 -6.14 3.66
N GLU A 30 -32.10 -6.15 4.99
CA GLU A 30 -31.01 -5.95 5.95
C GLU A 30 -30.03 -7.14 5.93
N ALA A 31 -30.53 -8.37 5.78
CA ALA A 31 -29.68 -9.55 5.61
C ALA A 31 -28.84 -9.47 4.32
N GLN A 32 -29.44 -9.02 3.21
CA GLN A 32 -28.69 -8.77 1.96
C GLN A 32 -27.65 -7.67 2.13
N GLN A 33 -28.02 -6.56 2.77
CA GLN A 33 -27.13 -5.42 2.98
C GLN A 33 -25.99 -5.75 3.95
N ARG A 34 -26.28 -6.45 5.06
CA ARG A 34 -25.28 -6.99 5.98
C ARG A 34 -24.37 -7.98 5.27
N SER A 35 -24.90 -8.88 4.44
CA SER A 35 -24.06 -9.80 3.66
C SER A 35 -23.16 -9.06 2.66
N LEU A 36 -23.64 -7.99 2.03
CA LEU A 36 -22.83 -7.13 1.16
C LEU A 36 -21.78 -6.35 1.95
N ASP A 37 -22.12 -5.79 3.11
CA ASP A 37 -21.22 -5.01 3.97
C ASP A 37 -20.18 -5.91 4.67
N GLU A 38 -20.56 -7.10 5.10
CA GLU A 38 -19.65 -8.15 5.58
C GLU A 38 -18.69 -8.56 4.45
N ASN A 39 -19.17 -8.75 3.22
CA ASN A 39 -18.29 -9.05 2.07
C ASN A 39 -17.38 -7.87 1.67
N LYS A 40 -17.78 -6.61 1.85
CA LYS A 40 -16.92 -5.43 1.65
C LYS A 40 -15.75 -5.39 2.64
N LEU A 41 -15.98 -5.76 3.89
CA LEU A 41 -14.92 -5.89 4.90
C LEU A 41 -13.86 -6.94 4.51
N PHE A 42 -14.24 -7.93 3.68
CA PHE A 42 -13.33 -8.95 3.14
C PHE A 42 -12.78 -8.62 1.74
N GLN A 43 -13.29 -7.61 1.03
CA GLN A 43 -12.74 -7.20 -0.26
C GLN A 43 -11.38 -6.52 -0.04
N LYS A 44 -10.33 -7.28 -0.31
CA LYS A 44 -8.96 -6.79 -0.33
C LYS A 44 -8.85 -5.64 -1.33
N THR A 45 -8.52 -4.44 -0.85
CA THR A 45 -8.14 -3.33 -1.74
C THR A 45 -6.92 -3.73 -2.55
N GLU A 46 -7.05 -3.67 -3.87
CA GLU A 46 -5.93 -3.89 -4.78
C GLU A 46 -5.09 -2.60 -4.86
N PHE A 47 -3.78 -2.74 -4.73
CA PHE A 47 -2.85 -1.61 -4.86
C PHE A 47 -2.31 -1.59 -6.29
N PHE A 48 -2.36 -0.42 -6.92
CA PHE A 48 -1.73 -0.22 -8.23
C PHE A 48 -0.21 -0.13 -8.05
N ARG A 49 0.53 -0.91 -8.85
CA ARG A 49 2.00 -0.93 -8.84
C ARG A 49 2.55 -0.66 -10.22
N MET A 50 3.56 0.21 -10.30
CA MET A 50 4.26 0.53 -11.54
C MET A 50 5.46 -0.40 -11.72
N ASP A 51 5.23 -1.71 -11.80
CA ASP A 51 6.31 -2.70 -11.72
C ASP A 51 7.30 -2.63 -12.90
N LYS A 52 6.83 -2.26 -14.11
CA LYS A 52 7.61 -2.19 -15.36
C LYS A 52 7.99 -0.76 -15.76
N PHE A 53 9.05 -0.59 -16.55
CA PHE A 53 9.26 0.69 -17.25
C PHE A 53 8.25 0.84 -18.39
N GLY A 54 7.84 2.08 -18.65
CA GLY A 54 6.83 2.40 -19.64
C GLY A 54 5.93 3.53 -19.18
N VAL A 55 4.92 3.80 -19.99
CA VAL A 55 3.90 4.81 -19.71
C VAL A 55 2.67 4.09 -19.17
N TYR A 56 2.28 4.43 -17.94
CA TYR A 56 1.04 3.97 -17.34
C TYR A 56 -0.04 5.00 -17.60
N ARG A 57 -1.14 4.59 -18.24
CA ARG A 57 -2.27 5.49 -18.53
C ARG A 57 -3.35 5.27 -17.47
N LEU A 58 -3.55 6.26 -16.62
CA LEU A 58 -4.38 6.14 -15.42
C LEU A 58 -5.57 7.08 -15.45
N ARG A 59 -6.71 6.57 -14.97
CA ARG A 59 -7.88 7.37 -14.67
C ARG A 59 -7.97 7.64 -13.18
N ILE A 60 -7.59 8.84 -12.74
CA ILE A 60 -7.70 9.23 -11.32
C ILE A 60 -9.17 9.44 -10.94
N LEU A 61 -9.63 8.79 -9.88
CA LEU A 61 -11.02 8.83 -9.44
C LEU A 61 -11.27 9.95 -8.42
N PRO A 62 -12.46 10.56 -8.41
CA PRO A 62 -12.85 11.47 -7.34
C PRO A 62 -13.01 10.70 -6.03
N VAL A 63 -12.95 11.40 -4.89
CA VAL A 63 -13.34 10.79 -3.61
C VAL A 63 -14.85 10.47 -3.65
N ALA A 64 -15.19 9.21 -3.37
CA ALA A 64 -16.57 8.77 -3.24
C ALA A 64 -17.27 9.52 -2.09
N PRO A 65 -18.51 9.99 -2.28
CA PRO A 65 -19.29 10.51 -1.17
C PRO A 65 -19.63 9.42 -0.16
N ASN A 66 -19.95 9.84 1.06
CA ASN A 66 -20.56 9.01 2.09
C ASN A 66 -21.98 8.60 1.66
N PRO A 67 -22.56 7.52 2.22
CA PRO A 67 -23.90 7.06 1.87
C PRO A 67 -25.01 8.12 2.05
N ASP A 68 -24.80 9.07 2.96
CA ASP A 68 -25.70 10.21 3.21
C ASP A 68 -25.53 11.37 2.22
N GLY A 69 -24.62 11.24 1.25
CA GLY A 69 -24.30 12.26 0.26
C GLY A 69 -23.30 13.31 0.73
N THR A 70 -22.79 13.22 1.96
CA THR A 70 -21.70 14.07 2.43
C THR A 70 -20.35 13.63 1.87
N ALA A 71 -19.32 14.45 2.03
CA ALA A 71 -17.95 14.06 1.68
C ALA A 71 -16.99 14.68 2.69
N ASP A 72 -16.15 13.85 3.30
CA ASP A 72 -15.15 14.30 4.28
C ASP A 72 -14.13 15.26 3.66
N ARG A 73 -13.88 15.10 2.35
CA ARG A 73 -12.94 15.92 1.58
C ARG A 73 -13.42 16.05 0.13
N LYS A 74 -13.55 17.29 -0.35
CA LYS A 74 -13.76 17.59 -1.78
C LYS A 74 -12.43 17.50 -2.54
N SER A 75 -11.90 16.29 -2.70
CA SER A 75 -10.63 16.01 -3.37
C SER A 75 -10.73 14.72 -4.21
N TYR A 76 -9.59 14.25 -4.71
CA TYR A 76 -9.37 12.94 -5.32
C TYR A 76 -8.33 12.11 -4.57
N GLU A 77 -7.74 12.67 -3.51
CA GLU A 77 -6.65 12.04 -2.76
C GLU A 77 -6.74 12.31 -1.26
N PHE A 78 -6.02 11.48 -0.50
CA PHE A 78 -5.75 11.65 0.92
C PHE A 78 -4.24 11.63 1.22
N PRO A 79 -3.76 12.53 2.10
CA PRO A 79 -2.38 12.49 2.57
C PRO A 79 -2.15 11.26 3.45
N VAL A 80 -0.98 10.62 3.35
CA VAL A 80 -0.59 9.49 4.19
C VAL A 80 0.78 9.73 4.82
N ARG A 81 0.90 9.42 6.11
CA ARG A 81 2.19 9.31 6.80
C ARG A 81 2.40 7.88 7.22
N GLN A 82 3.39 7.23 6.63
CA GLN A 82 3.66 5.81 6.85
C GLN A 82 5.15 5.53 6.94
N MET A 83 5.50 4.44 7.61
CA MET A 83 6.86 3.97 7.77
C MET A 83 6.91 2.49 7.43
N LEU A 84 7.92 2.11 6.67
CA LEU A 84 8.26 0.71 6.46
C LEU A 84 9.20 0.27 7.58
N LEU A 85 8.72 -0.62 8.45
CA LEU A 85 9.52 -1.21 9.52
C LEU A 85 10.34 -2.37 8.96
N GLU A 86 11.66 -2.32 9.16
CA GLU A 86 12.58 -3.42 8.85
C GLU A 86 12.89 -4.17 10.14
N LEU A 87 12.30 -5.37 10.28
CA LEU A 87 12.43 -6.21 11.46
C LEU A 87 13.38 -7.38 11.18
N GLU A 88 14.51 -7.42 11.86
CA GLU A 88 15.42 -8.56 11.80
C GLU A 88 14.76 -9.76 12.50
N LYS A 89 14.70 -10.90 11.80
CA LYS A 89 14.17 -12.13 12.36
C LYS A 89 15.18 -12.75 13.32
N PRO A 90 14.74 -13.32 14.45
CA PRO A 90 15.59 -14.13 15.31
C PRO A 90 16.19 -15.30 14.50
N SER A 91 17.51 -15.34 14.35
CA SER A 91 18.22 -16.35 13.55
C SER A 91 19.37 -16.95 14.36
N THR A 92 19.50 -18.28 14.30
CA THR A 92 20.69 -19.03 14.78
C THR A 92 21.72 -19.27 13.66
N GLY A 93 21.44 -18.82 12.43
CA GLY A 93 22.29 -18.97 11.25
C GLY A 93 23.13 -17.72 10.93
N SER A 94 24.11 -17.86 10.03
CA SER A 94 25.11 -16.81 9.72
C SER A 94 24.60 -15.65 8.85
N LYS A 95 23.33 -15.64 8.42
CA LYS A 95 22.76 -14.61 7.55
C LYS A 95 21.48 -14.04 8.18
N ALA A 96 21.48 -12.74 8.43
CA ALA A 96 20.30 -12.00 8.86
C ALA A 96 19.18 -12.13 7.82
N THR A 97 17.95 -12.32 8.28
CA THR A 97 16.75 -12.34 7.44
C THR A 97 15.77 -11.34 8.01
N PHE A 98 15.03 -10.65 7.16
CA PHE A 98 14.19 -9.53 7.58
C PHE A 98 12.71 -9.79 7.27
N MET A 99 11.85 -9.14 8.02
CA MET A 99 10.42 -9.01 7.80
C MET A 99 10.09 -7.53 7.67
N TYR A 100 9.16 -7.20 6.79
CA TYR A 100 8.78 -5.81 6.54
C TYR A 100 7.32 -5.61 6.88
N VAL A 101 7.05 -4.51 7.57
CA VAL A 101 5.70 -4.13 7.96
C VAL A 101 5.53 -2.63 7.73
N THR A 102 4.60 -2.24 6.87
CA THR A 102 4.20 -0.85 6.74
C THR A 102 3.25 -0.47 7.87
N VAL A 103 3.54 0.61 8.57
CA VAL A 103 2.70 1.18 9.63
C VAL A 103 2.36 2.64 9.32
N PRO A 104 1.08 3.04 9.40
CA PRO A 104 0.74 4.46 9.38
C PRO A 104 1.11 5.09 10.73
N ARG A 105 1.16 6.41 10.76
CA ARG A 105 1.26 7.17 12.01
C ARG A 105 0.01 6.95 12.85
N ALA A 106 0.14 6.49 14.09
CA ALA A 106 -0.98 6.12 14.96
C ALA A 106 -1.92 7.30 15.23
N THR A 107 -1.39 8.53 15.32
CA THR A 107 -2.22 9.73 15.49
C THR A 107 -3.07 10.06 14.26
N ASP A 108 -2.64 9.66 13.06
CA ASP A 108 -3.46 9.78 11.85
C ASP A 108 -4.56 8.70 11.79
N ALA A 109 -4.36 7.59 12.52
CA ALA A 109 -5.36 6.54 12.74
C ALA A 109 -6.39 6.88 13.83
N GLY A 110 -6.28 8.05 14.47
CA GLY A 110 -7.22 8.50 15.51
C GLY A 110 -6.80 8.16 16.95
N TYR A 111 -5.62 7.57 17.16
CA TYR A 111 -5.07 7.35 18.51
C TYR A 111 -4.46 8.64 19.09
N SER A 112 -4.38 8.72 20.42
CA SER A 112 -3.90 9.93 21.10
C SER A 112 -2.39 10.13 21.05
N VAL A 113 -1.63 9.04 20.88
CA VAL A 113 -0.17 9.01 20.90
C VAL A 113 0.38 8.16 19.76
N ASP A 114 1.62 8.44 19.37
CA ASP A 114 2.39 7.64 18.43
C ASP A 114 3.72 7.23 19.08
N VAL A 115 3.93 5.92 19.24
CA VAL A 115 5.08 5.38 19.96
C VAL A 115 6.38 5.61 19.17
N ILE A 116 6.35 5.63 17.84
CA ILE A 116 7.53 5.87 17.00
C ILE A 116 7.97 7.33 17.14
N ASP A 117 7.04 8.29 17.11
CA ASP A 117 7.36 9.70 17.32
C ASP A 117 7.90 9.96 18.73
N THR A 118 7.28 9.37 19.76
CA THR A 118 7.76 9.48 21.15
C THR A 118 9.16 8.90 21.29
N TYR A 119 9.38 7.67 20.81
CA TYR A 119 10.69 7.03 20.82
C TYR A 119 11.72 7.87 20.07
N ARG A 120 11.40 8.33 18.85
CA ARG A 120 12.31 9.13 18.02
C ARG A 120 12.77 10.38 18.76
N ARG A 121 11.88 11.10 19.42
CA ARG A 121 12.26 12.29 20.20
C ARG A 121 13.21 11.92 21.33
N VAL A 122 12.85 10.93 22.15
CA VAL A 122 13.69 10.46 23.26
C VAL A 122 15.06 9.98 22.78
N ALA A 123 15.10 9.23 21.68
CA ALA A 123 16.34 8.70 21.11
C ALA A 123 17.24 9.80 20.53
N VAL A 124 16.66 10.83 19.90
CA VAL A 124 17.41 12.02 19.44
C VAL A 124 18.00 12.79 20.63
N ASP A 125 17.23 12.97 21.70
CA ASP A 125 17.70 13.68 22.89
C ASP A 125 18.82 12.87 23.58
N ALA A 126 18.66 11.55 23.71
CA ALA A 126 19.70 10.66 24.24
C ALA A 126 20.99 10.68 23.39
N ALA A 127 20.87 10.68 22.06
CA ALA A 127 22.04 10.79 21.18
C ALA A 127 22.78 12.12 21.37
N LYS A 128 22.06 13.23 21.56
CA LYS A 128 22.66 14.55 21.85
C LYS A 128 23.32 14.60 23.22
N GLU A 129 22.74 13.96 24.25
CA GLU A 129 23.34 13.86 25.58
C GLU A 129 24.67 13.08 25.57
N MET A 130 24.82 12.14 24.63
CA MET A 130 26.07 11.43 24.37
C MET A 130 27.04 12.19 23.45
N GLU A 131 26.71 13.43 23.06
CA GLU A 131 27.45 14.24 22.10
C GLU A 131 27.62 13.59 20.71
N ASP A 132 26.71 12.68 20.33
CA ASP A 132 26.68 12.03 19.00
C ASP A 132 25.67 12.71 18.07
N GLU A 133 26.06 13.88 17.56
CA GLU A 133 25.25 14.66 16.61
C GLU A 133 24.92 13.90 15.33
N LYS A 134 25.81 13.01 14.88
CA LYS A 134 25.58 12.21 13.66
C LYS A 134 24.46 11.21 13.87
N LEU A 135 24.46 10.53 15.02
CA LEU A 135 23.39 9.61 15.38
C LEU A 135 22.07 10.36 15.57
N ALA A 136 22.10 11.53 16.23
CA ALA A 136 20.93 12.38 16.40
C ALA A 136 20.32 12.81 15.05
N GLU A 137 21.14 13.24 14.09
CA GLU A 137 20.71 13.58 12.73
C GLU A 137 20.15 12.36 11.99
N LYS A 138 20.79 11.20 12.12
CA LYS A 138 20.34 9.93 11.51
C LYS A 138 18.94 9.56 12.00
N ILE A 139 18.73 9.49 13.32
CA ILE A 139 17.44 9.14 13.94
C ILE A 139 16.37 10.18 13.58
N ALA A 140 16.73 11.47 13.55
CA ALA A 140 15.81 12.55 13.21
C ALA A 140 15.35 12.52 11.74
N GLY A 141 16.15 11.91 10.86
CA GLY A 141 15.95 11.80 9.41
C GLY A 141 14.88 10.80 8.97
N GLY A 142 14.75 10.63 7.64
CA GLY A 142 13.76 9.75 7.01
C GLY A 142 14.03 8.25 7.23
N SER A 143 12.97 7.42 7.18
CA SER A 143 13.04 5.96 7.38
C SER A 143 14.06 5.27 6.48
N PHE A 144 14.09 5.75 5.23
CA PHE A 144 15.26 5.93 4.39
C PHE A 144 16.59 5.61 5.07
N GLY A 145 17.26 6.65 5.58
CA GLY A 145 18.62 6.65 6.10
C GLY A 145 18.84 5.90 7.42
N GLY A 146 17.95 4.95 7.77
CA GLY A 146 17.87 4.41 9.12
C GLY A 146 17.36 5.44 10.12
N GLY A 147 16.60 6.45 9.67
CA GLY A 147 15.92 7.40 10.54
C GLY A 147 14.54 6.92 10.95
N LEU A 148 13.86 7.70 11.79
CA LEU A 148 12.55 7.34 12.34
C LEU A 148 11.45 8.36 11.98
N LYS A 149 11.69 9.21 10.97
CA LYS A 149 10.65 10.12 10.46
C LYS A 149 9.76 9.38 9.47
N PHE A 150 8.44 9.46 9.67
CA PHE A 150 7.44 8.97 8.73
C PHE A 150 7.60 9.57 7.34
N ASN A 151 7.44 8.75 6.31
CA ASN A 151 7.39 9.18 4.93
C ASN A 151 6.03 9.82 4.66
N TYR A 152 6.03 10.91 3.89
CA TYR A 152 4.82 11.63 3.52
C TYR A 152 4.50 11.36 2.04
N GLY A 153 3.26 10.95 1.78
CA GLY A 153 2.76 10.63 0.46
C GLY A 153 1.27 10.93 0.32
N HIS A 154 0.71 10.51 -0.80
CA HIS A 154 -0.69 10.74 -1.15
C HIS A 154 -1.29 9.47 -1.77
N ALA A 155 -2.47 9.08 -1.30
CA ALA A 155 -3.19 7.93 -1.79
C ALA A 155 -4.45 8.36 -2.56
N MET A 156 -4.70 7.73 -3.71
CA MET A 156 -5.87 8.00 -4.55
C MET A 156 -6.33 6.74 -5.26
N TYR A 157 -7.61 6.65 -5.57
CA TYR A 157 -8.12 5.58 -6.41
C TYR A 157 -7.89 5.87 -7.89
N VAL A 158 -7.58 4.83 -8.65
CA VAL A 158 -7.36 4.88 -10.10
C VAL A 158 -8.04 3.70 -10.79
N PHE A 159 -8.35 3.86 -12.07
CA PHE A 159 -8.36 2.73 -13.01
C PHE A 159 -7.07 2.74 -13.83
N ASP A 160 -6.48 1.57 -14.03
CA ASP A 160 -5.56 1.35 -15.14
C ASP A 160 -6.36 1.36 -16.45
N LEU A 161 -6.03 2.24 -17.40
CA LEU A 161 -6.71 2.30 -18.67
C LEU A 161 -6.33 1.15 -19.60
N ASP A 162 -5.15 0.56 -19.42
CA ASP A 162 -4.69 -0.59 -20.19
C ASP A 162 -5.30 -1.90 -19.63
N GLU A 163 -5.63 -1.92 -18.34
CA GLU A 163 -6.21 -3.09 -17.64
C GLU A 163 -7.48 -2.75 -16.85
N ARG A 164 -8.38 -1.97 -17.46
CA ARG A 164 -9.59 -1.42 -16.80
C ARG A 164 -10.50 -2.47 -16.14
N ALA A 165 -10.44 -3.71 -16.63
CA ALA A 165 -11.17 -4.85 -16.07
C ALA A 165 -10.73 -5.25 -14.64
N LYS A 166 -9.52 -4.84 -14.19
CA LYS A 166 -9.06 -5.05 -12.80
C LYS A 166 -9.86 -4.23 -11.77
N GLY A 167 -10.61 -3.23 -12.23
CA GLY A 167 -11.43 -2.41 -11.37
C GLY A 167 -10.62 -1.38 -10.58
N VAL A 168 -11.20 -0.93 -9.47
CA VAL A 168 -10.66 0.19 -8.69
C VAL A 168 -9.41 -0.24 -7.94
N GLN A 169 -8.30 0.45 -8.17
CA GLN A 169 -7.01 0.19 -7.51
C GLN A 169 -6.53 1.42 -6.74
N LEU A 170 -5.87 1.20 -5.61
CA LEU A 170 -5.29 2.26 -4.79
C LEU A 170 -3.85 2.57 -5.23
N LEU A 171 -3.62 3.77 -5.73
CA LEU A 171 -2.30 4.29 -6.06
C LEU A 171 -1.77 5.13 -4.89
N THR A 172 -0.53 4.87 -4.49
CA THR A 172 0.21 5.73 -3.55
C THR A 172 1.36 6.42 -4.26
N LEU A 173 1.40 7.75 -4.18
CA LEU A 173 2.48 8.57 -4.69
C LEU A 173 3.30 9.15 -3.54
N SER A 174 4.60 9.27 -3.72
CA SER A 174 5.43 10.08 -2.84
C SER A 174 5.00 11.56 -2.91
N HIS A 175 5.35 12.36 -1.91
CA HIS A 175 5.00 13.77 -1.91
C HIS A 175 5.54 14.54 -3.14
N SER A 176 6.73 14.18 -3.64
CA SER A 176 7.30 14.82 -4.83
C SER A 176 6.55 14.45 -6.12
N GLN A 177 6.21 13.18 -6.29
CA GLN A 177 5.39 12.70 -7.42
C GLN A 177 4.01 13.36 -7.41
N PHE A 178 3.36 13.41 -6.25
CA PHE A 178 2.08 14.09 -6.10
C PHE A 178 2.17 15.58 -6.45
N LYS A 179 3.22 16.26 -5.99
CA LYS A 179 3.41 17.69 -6.27
C LYS A 179 3.56 17.97 -7.78
N ASP A 180 4.29 17.14 -8.52
CA ASP A 180 4.39 17.27 -9.98
C ASP A 180 3.03 17.11 -10.66
N LEU A 181 2.26 16.08 -10.28
CA LEU A 181 0.89 15.88 -10.74
C LEU A 181 0.00 17.09 -10.44
N ASP A 182 0.05 17.60 -9.21
CA ASP A 182 -0.78 18.67 -8.71
C ASP A 182 -0.49 20.00 -9.43
N GLU A 183 0.80 20.31 -9.65
CA GLU A 183 1.22 21.49 -10.42
C GLU A 183 0.74 21.43 -11.88
N ARG A 184 0.84 20.26 -12.54
CA ARG A 184 0.37 20.07 -13.91
C ARG A 184 -1.15 20.21 -14.00
N LYS A 185 -1.86 19.61 -13.05
CA LYS A 185 -3.32 19.77 -12.90
C LYS A 185 -3.70 21.24 -12.77
N PHE A 186 -3.07 21.99 -11.85
CA PHE A 186 -3.38 23.40 -11.64
C PHE A 186 -3.12 24.25 -12.89
N LYS A 187 -1.99 24.04 -13.56
CA LYS A 187 -1.65 24.74 -14.82
C LYS A 187 -2.70 24.48 -15.90
N LEU A 188 -3.13 23.23 -16.08
CA LEU A 188 -4.17 22.87 -17.05
C LEU A 188 -5.53 23.45 -16.65
N TRP A 189 -5.89 23.34 -15.36
CA TRP A 189 -7.19 23.79 -14.88
C TRP A 189 -7.35 25.30 -14.99
N GLN A 190 -6.30 26.07 -14.69
CA GLN A 190 -6.30 27.53 -14.86
C GLN A 190 -6.56 27.93 -16.33
N LYS A 191 -5.95 27.23 -17.29
CA LYS A 191 -6.20 27.45 -18.72
C LYS A 191 -7.65 27.13 -19.11
N LYS A 192 -8.26 26.10 -18.51
CA LYS A 192 -9.67 25.76 -18.74
C LYS A 192 -10.62 26.78 -18.12
N LEU A 193 -10.34 27.21 -16.89
CA LEU A 193 -11.17 28.20 -16.17
C LEU A 193 -11.22 29.55 -16.87
N ALA A 194 -10.12 29.94 -17.53
CA ALA A 194 -10.10 31.15 -18.36
C ALA A 194 -11.08 31.10 -19.56
N LYS A 195 -11.42 29.90 -20.04
CA LYS A 195 -12.39 29.69 -21.13
C LYS A 195 -13.80 29.39 -20.62
N ASN A 196 -13.90 28.66 -19.51
CA ASN A 196 -15.16 28.29 -18.86
C ASN A 196 -14.99 28.41 -17.33
N PRO A 197 -15.58 29.44 -16.68
CA PRO A 197 -15.49 29.62 -15.23
C PRO A 197 -16.02 28.45 -14.39
N HIS A 198 -16.83 27.57 -14.97
CA HIS A 198 -17.38 26.38 -14.34
C HIS A 198 -16.65 25.10 -14.74
N ALA A 199 -15.45 25.19 -15.32
CA ALA A 199 -14.67 24.01 -15.69
C ALA A 199 -14.40 23.14 -14.45
N ALA A 200 -14.79 21.87 -14.52
CA ALA A 200 -14.52 20.89 -13.47
C ALA A 200 -13.03 20.51 -13.42
N CYS A 201 -12.63 19.81 -12.36
CA CYS A 201 -11.25 19.34 -12.19
C CYS A 201 -10.82 18.47 -13.39
N PRO A 202 -9.69 18.78 -14.05
CA PRO A 202 -9.33 18.16 -15.32
C PRO A 202 -8.79 16.74 -15.22
N ILE A 203 -8.57 16.20 -14.02
CA ILE A 203 -8.01 14.84 -13.84
C ILE A 203 -8.92 13.90 -13.05
N SER A 204 -9.87 14.44 -12.27
CA SER A 204 -10.72 13.64 -11.38
C SER A 204 -12.21 13.89 -11.53
N SER A 205 -12.65 14.84 -12.37
CA SER A 205 -14.09 15.03 -12.58
C SER A 205 -14.73 13.78 -13.19
N VAL A 206 -15.99 13.52 -12.86
CA VAL A 206 -16.71 12.32 -13.33
C VAL A 206 -16.76 12.24 -14.86
N TYR A 207 -17.02 13.36 -15.53
CA TYR A 207 -17.29 13.39 -16.98
C TYR A 207 -16.18 14.01 -17.83
N ASN A 208 -15.35 14.89 -17.26
CA ASN A 208 -14.46 15.77 -18.02
C ASN A 208 -13.00 15.65 -17.56
N ALA A 209 -12.62 14.48 -17.03
CA ALA A 209 -11.24 14.19 -16.68
C ALA A 209 -10.48 13.73 -17.93
N TYR A 210 -9.19 14.05 -17.97
CA TYR A 210 -8.25 13.48 -18.92
C TYR A 210 -7.47 12.35 -18.26
N PRO A 211 -7.03 11.36 -19.05
CA PRO A 211 -6.04 10.41 -18.61
C PRO A 211 -4.79 11.11 -18.05
N VAL A 212 -4.28 10.57 -16.96
CA VAL A 212 -2.99 10.93 -16.41
C VAL A 212 -2.00 9.87 -16.83
N GLU A 213 -0.89 10.28 -17.41
CA GLU A 213 0.17 9.39 -17.82
C GLU A 213 1.31 9.49 -16.82
N ILE A 214 1.80 8.35 -16.33
CA ILE A 214 3.00 8.31 -15.52
C ILE A 214 4.02 7.48 -16.30
N GLU A 215 5.01 8.15 -16.88
CA GLU A 215 6.15 7.49 -17.50
C GLU A 215 7.16 7.12 -16.41
N LYS A 216 7.30 5.83 -16.13
CA LYS A 216 8.43 5.29 -15.38
C LYS A 216 9.54 5.00 -16.38
N ARG A 217 10.69 5.64 -16.23
CA ARG A 217 11.84 5.45 -17.13
C ARG A 217 13.17 5.50 -16.40
N LYS A 218 14.22 5.01 -17.07
CA LYS A 218 15.59 5.09 -16.59
C LYS A 218 16.26 6.37 -17.09
N ASN A 219 16.69 7.22 -16.17
CA ASN A 219 17.53 8.39 -16.44
C ASN A 219 18.95 8.12 -15.93
N GLY A 220 19.74 7.47 -16.78
CA GLY A 220 21.07 6.97 -16.42
C GLY A 220 20.98 5.83 -15.42
N ALA A 221 21.31 6.10 -14.15
CA ALA A 221 21.20 5.14 -13.07
C ALA A 221 19.96 5.34 -12.19
N LYS A 222 19.20 6.43 -12.43
CA LYS A 222 18.04 6.79 -11.63
C LYS A 222 16.75 6.36 -12.27
N THR A 223 15.79 5.94 -11.46
CA THR A 223 14.42 5.74 -11.88
C THR A 223 13.70 7.08 -11.78
N GLU A 224 13.22 7.56 -12.91
CA GLU A 224 12.49 8.83 -13.01
C GLU A 224 11.02 8.54 -13.29
N TYR A 225 10.14 9.30 -12.64
CA TYR A 225 8.70 9.31 -12.88
C TYR A 225 8.34 10.66 -13.47
N ILE A 226 7.74 10.64 -14.67
CA ILE A 226 7.27 11.85 -15.32
C ILE A 226 5.77 11.76 -15.45
N THR A 227 5.08 12.70 -14.82
CA THR A 227 3.64 12.78 -14.93
C THR A 227 3.27 13.65 -16.12
N SER A 228 2.35 13.24 -16.98
CA SER A 228 1.68 14.08 -17.97
C SER A 228 0.17 13.98 -17.83
N ILE A 229 -0.54 14.96 -18.38
CA ILE A 229 -1.99 14.89 -18.51
C ILE A 229 -2.25 14.88 -20.01
N ASP A 230 -2.83 13.79 -20.50
CA ASP A 230 -3.15 13.61 -21.92
C ASP A 230 -4.40 14.44 -22.26
N ASN A 231 -4.19 15.75 -22.43
CA ASN A 231 -5.24 16.70 -22.75
C ASN A 231 -5.46 16.85 -24.28
N GLU A 232 -4.77 16.02 -25.08
CA GLU A 232 -4.97 15.91 -26.53
C GLU A 232 -6.00 14.83 -26.86
N SER A 233 -6.05 13.76 -26.05
CA SER A 233 -7.10 12.75 -26.09
C SER A 233 -8.46 13.24 -25.59
N ASP A 234 -9.49 12.48 -25.93
CA ASP A 234 -10.85 12.66 -25.42
C ASP A 234 -10.91 12.49 -23.90
N ASN A 235 -11.96 13.06 -23.30
CA ASN A 235 -12.22 12.90 -21.87
C ASN A 235 -12.64 11.46 -21.53
N ASP A 236 -12.11 10.94 -20.42
CA ASP A 236 -12.46 9.63 -19.90
C ASP A 236 -13.59 9.76 -18.85
N ALA A 237 -14.83 9.62 -19.30
CA ALA A 237 -16.00 9.71 -18.44
C ALA A 237 -16.22 8.39 -17.68
N LEU A 238 -16.58 8.48 -16.40
CA LEU A 238 -16.95 7.30 -15.61
C LEU A 238 -18.37 6.85 -15.98
N SER A 239 -18.54 5.55 -16.16
CA SER A 239 -19.87 4.94 -16.33
C SER A 239 -20.61 4.85 -15.00
N VAL A 240 -21.93 4.60 -15.05
CA VAL A 240 -22.74 4.37 -13.85
C VAL A 240 -22.24 3.13 -13.09
N GLU A 241 -21.82 2.09 -13.81
CA GLU A 241 -21.27 0.86 -13.23
C GLU A 241 -19.97 1.14 -12.46
N GLU A 242 -19.09 1.96 -13.02
CA GLU A 242 -17.83 2.36 -12.37
C GLU A 242 -18.03 3.25 -11.15
N LEU A 243 -19.03 4.15 -11.21
CA LEU A 243 -19.42 4.93 -10.05
C LEU A 243 -19.98 4.03 -8.93
N ASN A 244 -20.73 2.98 -9.28
CA ASN A 244 -21.19 2.00 -8.30
C ASN A 244 -20.03 1.18 -7.71
N LEU A 245 -19.03 0.80 -8.51
CA LEU A 245 -17.81 0.15 -8.02
C LEU A 245 -17.04 1.05 -7.06
N LEU A 246 -16.88 2.33 -7.40
CA LEU A 246 -16.21 3.31 -6.55
C LEU A 246 -16.98 3.58 -5.25
N MET A 247 -18.32 3.60 -5.31
CA MET A 247 -19.16 3.70 -4.11
C MET A 247 -19.04 2.49 -3.20
N ALA A 248 -18.89 1.29 -3.78
CA ALA A 248 -18.73 0.03 -3.07
C ALA A 248 -17.31 -0.18 -2.52
N ALA A 249 -16.29 0.48 -3.09
CA ALA A 249 -14.92 0.40 -2.63
C ALA A 249 -14.77 0.91 -1.18
N PRO A 250 -13.89 0.31 -0.36
CA PRO A 250 -13.60 0.82 0.99
C PRO A 250 -13.13 2.27 0.92
N ARG A 251 -13.42 3.08 1.95
CA ARG A 251 -12.96 4.47 1.94
C ARG A 251 -11.45 4.50 2.14
N ILE A 252 -10.76 5.35 1.38
CA ILE A 252 -9.28 5.42 1.44
C ILE A 252 -8.77 5.56 2.89
N PRO A 253 -9.31 6.45 3.75
CA PRO A 253 -8.88 6.55 5.14
C PRO A 253 -8.96 5.25 5.95
N GLU A 254 -9.98 4.43 5.71
CA GLU A 254 -10.17 3.12 6.37
C GLU A 254 -9.05 2.12 6.01
N ILE A 255 -8.38 2.34 4.88
CA ILE A 255 -7.27 1.51 4.41
C ILE A 255 -5.95 2.11 4.90
N ILE A 256 -5.68 3.37 4.59
CA ILE A 256 -4.35 3.99 4.77
C ILE A 256 -4.06 4.38 6.21
N TYR A 257 -5.08 4.58 7.04
CA TYR A 257 -4.92 4.88 8.47
C TYR A 257 -5.24 3.68 9.35
N ARG A 258 -5.37 2.48 8.77
CA ARG A 258 -5.58 1.26 9.56
C ARG A 258 -4.35 0.93 10.40
N TYR A 259 -4.49 1.02 11.71
CA TYR A 259 -3.44 0.65 12.66
C TYR A 259 -4.02 -0.34 13.67
N SER A 260 -3.67 -1.61 13.49
CA SER A 260 -4.17 -2.77 14.25
C SER A 260 -3.14 -3.23 15.28
N ARG A 261 -3.54 -4.17 16.13
CA ARG A 261 -2.68 -4.84 17.11
C ARG A 261 -1.46 -5.49 16.47
N TYR A 262 -1.59 -6.03 15.25
CA TYR A 262 -0.45 -6.51 14.47
C TYR A 262 0.59 -5.40 14.20
N GLN A 263 0.17 -4.21 13.76
CA GLN A 263 1.09 -3.09 13.54
C GLN A 263 1.71 -2.62 14.85
N PHE A 264 0.91 -2.54 15.91
CA PHE A 264 1.39 -2.17 17.25
C PHE A 264 2.49 -3.12 17.74
N GLU A 265 2.25 -4.43 17.72
CA GLU A 265 3.22 -5.41 18.19
C GLU A 265 4.49 -5.42 17.31
N ALA A 266 4.35 -5.24 15.99
CA ALA A 266 5.48 -5.05 15.08
C ALA A 266 6.29 -3.79 15.41
N THR A 267 5.61 -2.67 15.72
CA THR A 267 6.26 -1.42 16.16
C THR A 267 7.07 -1.63 17.44
N LEU A 268 6.53 -2.34 18.44
CA LEU A 268 7.26 -2.58 19.69
C LEU A 268 8.53 -3.40 19.46
N GLU A 269 8.47 -4.43 18.62
CA GLU A 269 9.63 -5.24 18.31
C GLU A 269 10.68 -4.45 17.53
N PHE A 270 10.24 -3.63 16.57
CA PHE A 270 11.10 -2.76 15.79
C PHE A 270 11.87 -1.76 16.67
N LEU A 271 11.19 -1.09 17.60
CA LEU A 271 11.83 -0.08 18.47
C LEU A 271 12.83 -0.70 19.45
N LYS A 272 12.63 -1.93 19.91
CA LYS A 272 13.65 -2.66 20.69
C LYS A 272 14.88 -2.95 19.85
N GLN A 273 14.70 -3.31 18.58
CA GLN A 273 15.82 -3.51 17.66
C GLN A 273 16.54 -2.19 17.36
N CYS A 274 15.82 -1.06 17.32
CA CYS A 274 16.43 0.27 17.21
C CYS A 274 17.36 0.58 18.40
N ASP A 275 16.97 0.26 19.64
CA ASP A 275 17.84 0.44 20.80
C ASP A 275 19.16 -0.33 20.66
N ILE A 276 19.09 -1.59 20.21
CA ILE A 276 20.28 -2.41 19.93
C ILE A 276 21.11 -1.79 18.80
N LYS A 277 20.46 -1.39 17.70
CA LYS A 277 21.11 -0.84 16.50
C LYS A 277 21.84 0.48 16.80
N TYR A 278 21.24 1.34 17.62
CA TYR A 278 21.78 2.66 17.95
C TYR A 278 22.61 2.68 19.22
N GLY A 279 22.66 1.58 19.98
CA GLY A 279 23.34 1.53 21.28
C GLY A 279 22.66 2.41 22.34
N LEU A 280 21.33 2.52 22.26
CA LEU A 280 20.48 3.33 23.14
C LEU A 280 19.63 2.45 24.07
N GLN A 281 19.03 3.08 25.07
CA GLN A 281 18.00 2.48 25.93
C GLN A 281 16.73 3.35 25.93
N ALA A 282 16.40 3.95 24.78
CA ALA A 282 15.30 4.89 24.67
C ALA A 282 13.94 4.18 24.87
N PHE A 283 13.82 2.91 24.45
CA PHE A 283 12.58 2.15 24.60
C PHE A 283 12.22 1.90 26.06
N GLU A 284 13.22 1.66 26.92
CA GLU A 284 13.01 1.40 28.35
C GLU A 284 12.69 2.65 29.18
N THR A 285 12.78 3.84 28.58
CA THR A 285 12.45 5.08 29.28
C THR A 285 10.98 5.12 29.67
N LYS A 286 10.71 5.75 30.82
CA LYS A 286 9.36 5.92 31.36
C LYS A 286 8.42 6.56 30.33
N GLU A 287 8.90 7.56 29.60
CA GLU A 287 8.09 8.28 28.62
C GLU A 287 7.64 7.40 27.45
N VAL A 288 8.53 6.55 26.92
CA VAL A 288 8.17 5.61 25.85
C VAL A 288 7.23 4.52 26.39
N GLN A 289 7.49 3.98 27.60
CA GLN A 289 6.62 2.97 28.20
C GLN A 289 5.21 3.49 28.49
N GLU A 290 5.07 4.74 28.96
CA GLU A 290 3.77 5.39 29.14
C GLU A 290 3.01 5.53 27.81
N ALA A 291 3.70 5.90 26.71
CA ALA A 291 3.08 5.95 25.39
C ALA A 291 2.65 4.57 24.88
N VAL A 292 3.44 3.52 25.16
CA VAL A 292 3.10 2.13 24.84
C VAL A 292 1.85 1.67 25.59
N GLU A 293 1.75 1.94 26.89
CA GLU A 293 0.59 1.60 27.70
C GLU A 293 -0.66 2.36 27.26
N GLN A 294 -0.52 3.65 26.98
CA GLN A 294 -1.61 4.48 26.48
C GLN A 294 -2.15 3.94 25.15
N LEU A 295 -1.28 3.75 24.15
CA LEU A 295 -1.70 3.23 22.84
C LEU A 295 -2.32 1.84 22.97
N ARG A 296 -1.73 0.95 23.79
CA ARG A 296 -2.27 -0.39 24.05
C ARG A 296 -3.69 -0.35 24.60
N SER A 297 -4.00 0.62 25.45
CA SER A 297 -5.32 0.77 26.07
C SER A 297 -6.39 1.29 25.11
N GLU A 298 -5.97 2.00 24.05
CA GLU A 298 -6.86 2.55 23.02
C GLU A 298 -7.14 1.56 21.89
N LEU A 299 -6.30 0.54 21.71
CA LEU A 299 -6.51 -0.48 20.67
C LEU A 299 -7.85 -1.21 20.88
N PRO A 300 -8.58 -1.51 19.78
CA PRO A 300 -9.83 -2.27 19.85
C PRO A 300 -9.64 -3.63 20.53
N LYS A 301 -10.56 -4.00 21.43
CA LYS A 301 -10.44 -5.24 22.22
C LYS A 301 -10.74 -6.49 21.39
N GLU A 302 -11.57 -6.31 20.37
CA GLU A 302 -11.97 -7.29 19.37
C GLU A 302 -10.86 -7.58 18.35
N ASP A 303 -9.81 -6.75 18.29
CA ASP A 303 -8.67 -6.98 17.41
C ASP A 303 -7.79 -8.13 17.95
N SER A 304 -7.99 -9.30 17.35
CA SER A 304 -7.23 -10.51 17.65
C SER A 304 -5.97 -10.66 16.78
N SER A 305 -5.65 -9.69 15.92
CA SER A 305 -4.44 -9.77 15.10
C SER A 305 -3.19 -9.73 15.98
N SER A 306 -2.19 -10.54 15.63
CA SER A 306 -0.93 -10.60 16.39
C SER A 306 0.27 -10.68 15.48
N PHE A 307 1.34 -9.98 15.84
CA PHE A 307 2.59 -10.03 15.11
C PHE A 307 3.38 -11.30 15.44
N SER A 308 3.94 -11.94 14.41
CA SER A 308 4.85 -13.07 14.56
C SER A 308 5.82 -13.14 13.39
N PHE A 309 7.04 -13.58 13.66
CA PHE A 309 8.05 -13.83 12.63
C PHE A 309 7.76 -15.08 11.77
N ASP A 310 6.86 -15.95 12.21
CA ASP A 310 6.50 -17.19 11.52
C ASP A 310 5.41 -16.98 10.46
N LYS A 311 5.79 -17.03 9.17
CA LYS A 311 4.87 -16.90 8.02
C LYS A 311 3.90 -18.09 7.80
N ARG A 312 3.81 -19.05 8.73
CA ARG A 312 3.02 -20.29 8.56
C ARG A 312 1.55 -20.14 8.97
N THR A 313 1.21 -19.11 9.73
CA THR A 313 -0.17 -18.79 10.13
C THR A 313 -0.92 -18.09 8.99
N LYS A 314 -2.16 -18.52 8.72
CA LYS A 314 -3.03 -17.97 7.67
C LYS A 314 -3.19 -16.45 7.79
N GLU A 315 -3.32 -15.96 9.02
CA GLU A 315 -3.43 -14.54 9.38
C GLU A 315 -2.19 -13.71 8.98
N SER A 316 -0.98 -14.28 9.07
CA SER A 316 0.25 -13.59 8.71
C SER A 316 0.44 -13.45 7.20
N LYS A 317 -0.22 -14.28 6.39
CA LYS A 317 -0.21 -14.15 4.92
C LYS A 317 -1.21 -13.10 4.44
N GLU A 318 -2.36 -13.01 5.09
CA GLU A 318 -3.41 -12.02 4.76
C GLU A 318 -2.96 -10.59 5.11
N ASN A 319 -2.26 -10.39 6.23
CA ASN A 319 -1.72 -9.08 6.64
C ASN A 319 -0.42 -8.66 5.92
N ALA A 320 0.37 -9.61 5.39
CA ALA A 320 1.65 -9.30 4.74
C ALA A 320 1.53 -8.85 3.27
N ASN A 321 0.48 -9.29 2.54
CA ASN A 321 0.39 -9.07 1.10
C ASN A 321 0.06 -7.61 0.68
N ASN A 322 -0.29 -6.73 1.62
CA ASN A 322 -0.50 -5.30 1.36
C ASN A 322 0.64 -4.40 1.88
N ASN A 323 1.68 -4.98 2.50
CA ASN A 323 2.71 -4.26 3.26
C ASN A 323 4.17 -4.64 2.86
N GLY A 324 4.37 -5.24 1.69
CA GLY A 324 5.69 -5.59 1.17
C GLY A 324 6.44 -4.40 0.58
N ILE A 325 7.78 -4.46 0.58
CA ILE A 325 8.63 -3.50 -0.14
C ILE A 325 8.23 -3.53 -1.62
N SER A 326 7.94 -2.39 -2.24
CA SER A 326 7.78 -2.34 -3.70
C SER A 326 9.13 -2.19 -4.39
N LEU A 327 9.20 -2.58 -5.67
CA LEU A 327 10.39 -2.32 -6.49
C LEU A 327 10.72 -0.82 -6.54
N ASP A 328 9.68 0.01 -6.51
CA ASP A 328 9.79 1.48 -6.54
C ASP A 328 10.45 2.02 -5.27
N ASP A 329 10.12 1.45 -4.10
CA ASP A 329 10.77 1.82 -2.83
C ASP A 329 12.28 1.53 -2.87
N LEU A 330 12.69 0.44 -3.51
CA LEU A 330 14.11 0.09 -3.66
C LEU A 330 14.86 1.05 -4.58
N PHE A 331 14.27 1.40 -5.73
CA PHE A 331 14.88 2.36 -6.66
C PHE A 331 14.95 3.77 -6.07
N ASN A 332 13.88 4.22 -5.42
CA ASN A 332 13.86 5.52 -4.73
C ASN A 332 15.00 5.60 -3.69
N ARG A 333 15.19 4.51 -2.93
CA ARG A 333 16.27 4.41 -1.94
C ARG A 333 17.64 4.44 -2.60
N PHE A 334 17.85 3.69 -3.69
CA PHE A 334 19.12 3.71 -4.43
C PHE A 334 19.47 5.12 -4.93
N ASP A 335 18.48 5.84 -5.43
CA ASP A 335 18.68 7.16 -6.04
C ASP A 335 19.01 8.25 -5.02
N GLU A 336 18.43 8.15 -3.81
CA GLU A 336 18.80 8.99 -2.68
C GLU A 336 20.25 8.77 -2.25
N LEU A 337 20.68 7.50 -2.12
CA LEU A 337 22.05 7.17 -1.73
C LEU A 337 23.07 7.68 -2.75
N LYS A 338 22.80 7.47 -4.04
CA LYS A 338 23.60 8.08 -5.11
C LYS A 338 23.60 9.61 -5.04
N GLY A 339 22.46 10.23 -4.74
CA GLY A 339 22.33 11.67 -4.59
C GLY A 339 23.18 12.24 -3.45
N GLN A 340 23.38 11.46 -2.39
CA GLN A 340 24.21 11.79 -1.24
C GLN A 340 25.69 11.39 -1.42
N GLY A 341 26.05 10.79 -2.57
CA GLY A 341 27.40 10.26 -2.81
C GLY A 341 27.74 9.01 -2.00
N LEU A 342 26.74 8.36 -1.41
CA LEU A 342 26.87 7.14 -0.64
C LEU A 342 26.85 5.94 -1.60
N GLY A 343 27.95 5.19 -1.61
CA GLY A 343 28.11 4.01 -2.46
C GLY A 343 27.71 2.72 -1.76
N ASP A 344 27.70 1.61 -2.50
CA ASP A 344 27.31 0.28 -2.01
C ASP A 344 28.06 -0.19 -0.75
N LYS A 345 29.25 0.35 -0.47
CA LYS A 345 30.08 0.00 0.70
C LYS A 345 29.78 0.83 1.95
N THR A 346 28.98 1.89 1.85
CA THR A 346 28.54 2.64 3.03
C THR A 346 27.51 1.83 3.80
N GLU A 347 27.23 2.22 5.05
CA GLU A 347 26.24 1.55 5.88
C GLU A 347 24.88 1.54 5.17
N GLU A 348 24.47 2.68 4.64
CA GLU A 348 23.21 2.88 3.94
C GLU A 348 23.17 2.12 2.60
N GLY A 349 24.32 1.99 1.93
CA GLY A 349 24.47 1.12 0.75
C GLY A 349 24.29 -0.36 1.09
N GLN A 350 24.76 -0.81 2.25
CA GLN A 350 24.53 -2.17 2.72
C GLN A 350 23.08 -2.40 3.19
N GLU A 351 22.43 -1.38 3.76
CA GLU A 351 21.00 -1.40 4.10
C GLU A 351 20.15 -1.60 2.84
N LEU A 352 20.35 -0.78 1.81
CA LEU A 352 19.63 -0.95 0.54
C LEU A 352 19.83 -2.36 -0.05
N ARG A 353 21.04 -2.90 0.07
CA ARG A 353 21.34 -4.25 -0.39
C ARG A 353 20.55 -5.33 0.37
N ALA A 354 20.25 -5.11 1.64
CA ALA A 354 19.40 -6.00 2.42
C ALA A 354 17.93 -5.90 1.97
N LEU A 355 17.43 -4.69 1.69
CA LEU A 355 16.10 -4.47 1.12
C LEU A 355 15.92 -5.21 -0.21
N ILE A 356 16.87 -5.02 -1.14
CA ILE A 356 16.91 -5.69 -2.45
C ILE A 356 16.85 -7.21 -2.32
N ARG A 357 17.66 -7.80 -1.41
CA ARG A 357 17.65 -9.25 -1.17
C ARG A 357 16.30 -9.73 -0.68
N THR A 358 15.63 -8.94 0.15
CA THR A 358 14.34 -9.34 0.68
C THR A 358 13.26 -9.26 -0.39
N PHE A 359 13.28 -8.23 -1.22
CA PHE A 359 12.36 -8.13 -2.35
C PHE A 359 12.50 -9.34 -3.30
N ILE A 360 13.73 -9.74 -3.64
CA ILE A 360 14.01 -10.96 -4.41
C ILE A 360 13.38 -12.20 -3.77
N GLU A 361 13.48 -12.33 -2.44
CA GLU A 361 12.91 -13.45 -1.70
C GLU A 361 11.36 -13.40 -1.63
N GLN A 362 10.80 -12.20 -1.45
CA GLN A 362 9.36 -11.96 -1.40
C GLN A 362 8.69 -12.30 -2.73
N GLU A 363 9.24 -11.79 -3.82
CA GLU A 363 8.72 -11.96 -5.18
C GLU A 363 9.20 -13.28 -5.83
N LYS A 364 9.96 -14.11 -5.08
CA LYS A 364 10.51 -15.41 -5.52
C LYS A 364 11.28 -15.33 -6.85
N LEU A 365 12.04 -14.26 -7.04
CA LEU A 365 12.78 -14.03 -8.27
C LEU A 365 14.02 -14.93 -8.34
N SER A 366 14.37 -15.38 -9.54
CA SER A 366 15.56 -16.18 -9.80
C SER A 366 16.86 -15.36 -9.85
N VAL A 367 16.95 -14.29 -9.07
CA VAL A 367 18.10 -13.36 -9.03
C VAL A 367 19.10 -13.79 -7.94
N ARG A 368 20.37 -13.98 -8.30
CA ARG A 368 21.43 -14.40 -7.37
C ARG A 368 22.26 -13.21 -6.89
N VAL A 369 22.28 -13.00 -5.57
CA VAL A 369 23.10 -11.94 -4.96
C VAL A 369 24.51 -12.44 -4.66
N THR A 370 25.52 -11.94 -5.42
CA THR A 370 26.94 -12.27 -5.19
C THR A 370 27.68 -11.13 -4.46
N ARG A 371 28.95 -11.33 -4.07
CA ARG A 371 29.76 -10.27 -3.41
C ARG A 371 30.23 -9.17 -4.37
N SER A 372 30.28 -9.46 -5.68
CA SER A 372 30.78 -8.53 -6.70
C SER A 372 29.67 -7.75 -7.41
N THR A 373 28.41 -8.20 -7.31
CA THR A 373 27.25 -7.52 -7.93
C THR A 373 27.00 -6.20 -7.21
N THR A 374 26.86 -5.07 -7.90
CA THR A 374 26.50 -3.79 -7.24
C THR A 374 25.01 -3.76 -6.86
N ASN A 375 24.59 -2.80 -6.05
CA ASN A 375 23.17 -2.62 -5.76
C ASN A 375 22.40 -2.26 -7.04
N GLN A 376 23.01 -1.48 -7.95
CA GLN A 376 22.47 -1.23 -9.28
C GLN A 376 22.26 -2.53 -10.06
N ASP A 377 23.28 -3.36 -10.15
CA ASP A 377 23.21 -4.60 -10.93
C ASP A 377 22.12 -5.54 -10.39
N LEU A 378 21.91 -5.57 -9.07
CA LEU A 378 20.83 -6.35 -8.48
C LEU A 378 19.45 -5.81 -8.83
N LEU A 379 19.27 -4.48 -8.82
CA LEU A 379 18.02 -3.84 -9.22
C LEU A 379 17.74 -4.10 -10.71
N ASP A 380 18.76 -3.98 -11.55
CA ASP A 380 18.65 -4.25 -12.99
C ASP A 380 18.33 -5.73 -13.26
N MET A 381 18.90 -6.68 -12.50
CA MET A 381 18.56 -8.11 -12.61
C MET A 381 17.14 -8.45 -12.12
N ILE A 382 16.68 -7.77 -11.06
CA ILE A 382 15.29 -7.88 -10.60
C ILE A 382 14.34 -7.41 -11.70
N GLU A 383 14.65 -6.27 -12.29
CA GLU A 383 13.88 -5.68 -13.39
C GLU A 383 13.82 -6.62 -14.60
N GLU A 384 14.95 -7.22 -15.00
CA GLU A 384 15.00 -8.20 -16.10
C GLU A 384 14.18 -9.45 -15.79
N ALA A 385 14.17 -9.92 -14.54
CA ALA A 385 13.35 -11.04 -14.12
C ALA A 385 11.83 -10.74 -14.23
N PHE A 386 11.42 -9.49 -14.01
CA PHE A 386 10.03 -9.05 -14.22
C PHE A 386 9.70 -8.82 -15.71
N ALA A 387 10.66 -8.41 -16.52
CA ALA A 387 10.49 -8.25 -17.96
C ALA A 387 10.46 -9.61 -18.72
N GLY A 388 11.19 -10.60 -18.21
CA GLY A 388 11.37 -11.91 -18.82
C GLY A 388 10.42 -13.01 -18.34
N ALA A 389 9.52 -12.73 -17.39
CA ALA A 389 8.47 -13.67 -17.02
C ALA A 389 7.46 -13.79 -18.18
N PRO A 390 7.34 -14.96 -18.84
CA PRO A 390 6.26 -15.16 -19.79
C PRO A 390 4.93 -15.01 -19.05
N ASP A 391 3.98 -14.32 -19.69
CA ASP A 391 2.58 -14.26 -19.28
C ASP A 391 2.12 -15.63 -18.77
N SER A 392 1.92 -15.78 -17.46
CA SER A 392 1.32 -16.98 -16.89
C SER A 392 -0.19 -16.93 -17.08
N SER A 393 -0.60 -16.70 -18.33
CA SER A 393 -1.96 -16.67 -18.85
C SER A 393 -2.05 -17.52 -20.13
N ALA A 394 -1.23 -18.58 -20.23
CA ALA A 394 -1.50 -19.70 -21.10
C ALA A 394 -2.19 -20.81 -20.28
N PRO A 395 -3.40 -21.26 -20.65
CA PRO A 395 -3.98 -22.46 -20.07
C PRO A 395 -3.01 -23.64 -20.31
N ASP A 396 -2.79 -24.47 -19.30
CA ASP A 396 -2.21 -25.80 -19.47
C ASP A 396 -3.09 -26.56 -20.48
N GLU A 397 -2.70 -26.56 -21.76
CA GLU A 397 -3.17 -27.55 -22.71
C GLU A 397 -2.48 -28.87 -22.33
N PRO A 398 -3.24 -29.92 -21.97
CA PRO A 398 -2.65 -31.21 -21.73
C PRO A 398 -2.03 -31.72 -23.03
N GLU A 399 -0.73 -32.05 -22.99
CA GLU A 399 -0.03 -32.72 -24.07
C GLU A 399 -0.80 -33.97 -24.52
N GLU A 400 -1.49 -33.89 -25.66
CA GLU A 400 -1.98 -35.05 -26.37
C GLU A 400 -0.77 -35.86 -26.86
N ARG A 401 -0.55 -37.00 -26.20
CA ARG A 401 0.30 -38.08 -26.72
C ARG A 401 -0.21 -38.47 -28.11
N LYS A 402 0.57 -38.16 -29.14
CA LYS A 402 0.43 -38.78 -30.45
C LYS A 402 0.90 -40.23 -30.33
N ASP A 403 -0.06 -41.14 -30.17
CA ASP A 403 0.15 -42.56 -30.38
C ASP A 403 0.53 -42.80 -31.85
N GLU A 404 1.75 -43.29 -32.06
CA GLU A 404 2.20 -43.83 -33.34
C GLU A 404 1.43 -45.13 -33.64
N ASN A 405 0.67 -45.13 -34.73
CA ASN A 405 0.07 -46.33 -35.29
C ASN A 405 1.13 -47.09 -36.11
N PRO A 406 1.42 -48.38 -35.84
CA PRO A 406 2.30 -49.18 -36.69
C PRO A 406 1.53 -49.74 -37.90
N GLU A 407 2.13 -49.62 -39.09
CA GLU A 407 1.66 -50.23 -40.34
C GLU A 407 1.59 -51.77 -40.23
N GLU A 408 0.38 -52.34 -40.35
CA GLU A 408 0.18 -53.76 -40.62
C GLU A 408 0.22 -54.04 -42.13
N THR A 409 1.13 -54.94 -42.54
CA THR A 409 1.21 -55.53 -43.88
C THR A 409 0.15 -56.64 -44.04
N PRO A 410 -0.58 -56.72 -45.16
CA PRO A 410 -1.63 -57.71 -45.33
C PRO A 410 -1.05 -59.03 -45.87
N THR A 411 -1.17 -60.12 -45.11
CA THR A 411 -0.94 -61.48 -45.61
C THR A 411 -2.28 -62.22 -45.72
N GLN A 412 -2.87 -62.25 -46.92
CA GLN A 412 -3.99 -63.15 -47.23
C GLN A 412 -3.50 -64.50 -47.79
N ARG A 413 -4.13 -65.53 -47.26
CA ARG A 413 -3.91 -66.98 -47.40
C ARG A 413 -3.77 -67.52 -48.84
N ARG A 414 -2.88 -68.52 -48.96
CA ARG A 414 -2.89 -69.58 -49.97
C ARG A 414 -4.21 -70.38 -50.02
N ARG A 415 -4.64 -70.71 -51.24
CA ARG A 415 -5.23 -71.96 -51.79
C ARG A 415 -6.00 -71.52 -53.06
N ARG A 416 -5.77 -72.07 -54.25
CA ARG A 416 -5.50 -73.43 -54.70
C ARG A 416 -4.76 -73.38 -56.03
#